data_AF-A0A0N5C460-F1
#
_entry.id   AF-A0A0N5C460-F1
#
_cell.length_a   1.000
_cell.length_b   1.000
_cell.length_c   1.000
_cell.angle_alpha   90.00
_cell.angle_beta   90.00
_cell.angle_gamma   90.00
#
_symmetry.space_group_name_H-M   'P 1'
#
loop_
_entity.id
_entity.type
_entity.pdbx_description
1 polymer ?
#
loop_
_entity_poly.entity_id
_entity_poly.type
_entity_poly.pdbx_seq_one_letter_code
_entity_poly.pdbx_strand_id
1 'polypeptide(L)'
;LKVIIFTAMKLFIAVGISISLSIIIFELFNFRKALFVMSIPILVILSTVIGIVKNLPKLIWPIIGISFFHFYLAANCLLIFLFYFIFKPLYIIMVFNWAFKTMHGGKTLSFYIYSFIIIISLIIILIFSSWQAKISLRYMNYMKLINERLYDQDNIKKVVHESGTQVLTIPVNCTNTQYVSNEIKRTIM
;
A
#
# COMPACT_ATOMS: atom_id res chain seq x y z
N LEU A 1 -10.62 12.74 5.80
CA LEU A 1 -10.17 11.33 5.74
C LEU A 1 -10.14 10.76 4.32
N LYS A 2 -11.23 10.81 3.54
CA LYS A 2 -11.31 10.32 2.15
C LYS A 2 -10.20 10.84 1.24
N VAL A 3 -9.97 12.15 1.25
CA VAL A 3 -8.94 12.82 0.42
C VAL A 3 -7.53 12.30 0.77
N ILE A 4 -7.21 12.17 2.06
CA ILE A 4 -5.90 11.70 2.53
C ILE A 4 -5.61 10.27 2.05
N ILE A 5 -6.60 9.36 2.14
CA ILE A 5 -6.43 7.96 1.72
C ILE A 5 -6.21 7.88 0.21
N PHE A 6 -6.99 8.64 -0.58
CA PHE A 6 -6.86 8.63 -2.04
C PHE A 6 -5.52 9.22 -2.51
N THR A 7 -5.09 10.33 -1.90
CA THR A 7 -3.78 10.93 -2.17
C THR A 7 -2.65 9.96 -1.81
N ALA A 8 -2.75 9.26 -0.68
CA ALA A 8 -1.76 8.25 -0.30
C ALA A 8 -1.69 7.07 -1.29
N MET A 9 -2.84 6.57 -1.78
CA MET A 9 -2.85 5.52 -2.82
C MET A 9 -2.19 5.98 -4.12
N LYS A 10 -2.43 7.23 -4.54
CA LYS A 10 -1.74 7.82 -5.70
C LYS A 10 -0.23 7.95 -5.49
N LEU A 11 0.18 8.35 -4.28
CA LEU A 11 1.59 8.41 -3.91
C LEU A 11 2.25 7.04 -4.02
N PHE A 12 1.64 5.98 -3.50
CA PHE A 12 2.19 4.62 -3.61
C PHE A 12 2.35 4.16 -5.04
N ILE A 13 1.39 4.49 -5.91
CA ILE A 13 1.50 4.19 -7.34
C ILE A 13 2.65 4.98 -7.98
N ALA A 14 2.76 6.28 -7.71
CA ALA A 14 3.82 7.12 -8.25
C ALA A 14 5.22 6.64 -7.82
N VAL A 15 5.39 6.35 -6.52
CA VAL A 15 6.62 5.81 -5.96
C VAL A 15 6.92 4.43 -6.55
N GLY A 16 5.92 3.55 -6.64
CA GLY A 16 6.06 2.22 -7.23
C GLY A 16 6.50 2.26 -8.69
N ILE A 17 5.92 3.15 -9.49
CA ILE A 17 6.32 3.36 -10.89
C ILE A 17 7.76 3.89 -10.97
N SER A 18 8.11 4.89 -10.16
CA SER A 18 9.46 5.49 -10.15
C SER A 18 10.55 4.46 -9.79
N ILE A 19 10.32 3.68 -8.73
CA ILE A 19 11.24 2.62 -8.30
C ILE A 19 11.32 1.52 -9.37
N SER A 20 10.18 1.06 -9.89
CA SER A 20 10.16 -0.01 -10.90
C SER A 20 10.88 0.42 -12.19
N LEU A 21 10.69 1.66 -12.63
CA LEU A 21 11.38 2.19 -13.81
C LEU A 21 12.89 2.27 -13.58
N SER A 22 13.31 2.72 -12.40
CA SER A 22 14.73 2.78 -12.03
C SER A 22 15.39 1.40 -12.05
N ILE A 23 14.71 0.38 -11.51
CA ILE A 23 15.19 -1.01 -11.51
C ILE A 23 15.22 -1.57 -12.93
N ILE A 24 14.18 -1.36 -13.74
CA ILE A 24 14.14 -1.81 -15.15
C ILE A 24 15.30 -1.22 -15.94
N ILE A 25 15.57 0.08 -15.80
CA ILE A 25 16.71 0.75 -16.45
C ILE A 25 18.00 0.07 -16.01
N PHE A 26 18.20 -0.15 -14.71
CA PHE A 26 19.40 -0.81 -14.20
C PHE A 26 19.57 -2.25 -14.73
N GLU A 27 18.49 -3.05 -14.77
CA GLU A 27 18.50 -4.43 -15.25
C GLU A 27 18.73 -4.51 -16.77
N LEU A 28 18.24 -3.55 -17.57
CA LEU A 28 18.47 -3.51 -19.01
C LEU A 28 19.97 -3.43 -19.36
N PHE A 29 20.74 -2.72 -18.55
CA PHE A 29 22.18 -2.56 -18.75
C PHE A 29 23.00 -3.68 -18.09
N ASN A 30 22.61 -4.16 -16.92
CA ASN A 30 23.45 -5.07 -16.13
C ASN A 30 22.96 -6.53 -16.11
N PHE A 31 21.63 -6.75 -16.12
CA PHE A 31 21.02 -8.05 -15.83
C PHE A 31 19.77 -8.33 -16.69
N ARG A 32 19.90 -8.31 -18.01
CA ARG A 32 18.74 -8.47 -18.94
C ARG A 32 17.88 -9.70 -18.67
N LYS A 33 18.49 -10.80 -18.22
CA LYS A 33 17.76 -12.03 -17.87
C LYS A 33 16.89 -11.88 -16.62
N ALA A 34 17.11 -10.88 -15.76
CA ALA A 34 16.31 -10.63 -14.57
C ALA A 34 15.02 -9.83 -14.86
N LEU A 35 14.89 -9.23 -16.06
CA LEU A 35 13.73 -8.39 -16.42
C LEU A 35 12.37 -9.10 -16.27
N PHE A 36 12.31 -10.43 -16.36
CA PHE A 36 11.05 -11.15 -16.13
C PHE A 36 10.55 -10.99 -14.69
N VAL A 37 11.44 -10.77 -13.71
CA VAL A 37 11.06 -10.56 -12.29
C VAL A 37 10.25 -9.28 -12.14
N MET A 38 10.50 -8.27 -12.99
CA MET A 38 9.74 -7.02 -13.01
C MET A 38 8.28 -7.17 -13.45
N SER A 39 7.87 -8.33 -13.96
CA SER A 39 6.46 -8.63 -14.20
C SER A 39 5.62 -8.54 -12.92
N ILE A 40 6.17 -8.92 -11.77
CA ILE A 40 5.47 -8.91 -10.48
C ILE A 40 5.08 -7.48 -10.06
N PRO A 41 6.03 -6.52 -9.89
CA PRO A 41 5.68 -5.16 -9.51
C PRO A 41 4.80 -4.46 -10.56
N ILE A 42 4.99 -4.74 -11.86
CA ILE A 42 4.14 -4.20 -12.93
C ILE A 42 2.69 -4.65 -12.76
N LEU A 43 2.45 -5.95 -12.53
CA LEU A 43 1.11 -6.49 -12.30
C LEU A 43 0.45 -5.92 -11.04
N VAL A 44 1.22 -5.71 -9.97
CA VAL A 44 0.71 -5.06 -8.75
C VAL A 44 0.28 -3.62 -9.04
N ILE A 45 1.08 -2.83 -9.77
CA ILE A 45 0.73 -1.45 -10.12
C ILE A 45 -0.52 -1.43 -11.02
N LEU A 46 -0.55 -2.26 -12.06
CA LEU A 46 -1.69 -2.33 -12.99
C LEU A 46 -2.98 -2.72 -12.27
N SER A 47 -2.95 -3.77 -11.45
CA SER A 47 -4.12 -4.19 -10.66
C SER A 47 -4.60 -3.08 -9.73
N THR A 48 -3.69 -2.34 -9.10
CA THR A 48 -4.03 -1.24 -8.19
C THR A 48 -4.69 -0.08 -8.96
N VAL A 49 -4.13 0.31 -10.11
CA VAL A 49 -4.71 1.38 -10.95
C VAL A 49 -6.09 0.99 -11.44
N ILE A 50 -6.27 -0.23 -11.96
CA ILE A 50 -7.57 -0.73 -12.42
C ILE A 50 -8.56 -0.79 -11.25
N GLY A 51 -8.12 -1.26 -10.07
CA GLY A 51 -8.93 -1.29 -8.85
C GLY A 51 -9.42 0.08 -8.42
N ILE A 52 -8.57 1.10 -8.53
CA ILE A 52 -8.91 2.49 -8.25
C ILE A 52 -9.91 3.04 -9.28
N VAL A 53 -9.64 2.88 -10.59
CA VAL A 53 -10.46 3.45 -11.66
C VAL A 53 -11.84 2.80 -11.72
N LYS A 54 -11.91 1.47 -11.58
CA LYS A 54 -13.17 0.70 -11.66
C LYS A 54 -13.88 0.52 -10.32
N ASN A 55 -13.36 1.09 -9.23
CA ASN A 55 -13.84 0.88 -7.87
C ASN A 55 -14.01 -0.61 -7.48
N LEU A 56 -13.04 -1.46 -7.87
CA LEU A 56 -13.07 -2.89 -7.61
C LEU A 56 -12.16 -3.24 -6.41
N PRO A 57 -12.71 -3.43 -5.20
CA PRO A 57 -11.90 -3.65 -3.99
C PRO A 57 -11.05 -4.92 -4.06
N LYS A 58 -11.49 -5.94 -4.81
CA LYS A 58 -10.74 -7.18 -5.01
C LYS A 58 -9.36 -6.96 -5.64
N LEU A 59 -9.22 -5.96 -6.51
CA LEU A 59 -7.97 -5.64 -7.20
C LEU A 59 -6.98 -4.84 -6.35
N ILE A 60 -7.35 -4.47 -5.12
CA ILE A 60 -6.45 -3.83 -4.15
C ILE A 60 -5.67 -4.89 -3.33
N TRP A 61 -6.07 -6.17 -3.37
CA TRP A 61 -5.35 -7.23 -2.65
C TRP A 61 -3.87 -7.38 -3.03
N PRO A 62 -3.45 -7.30 -4.30
CA PRO A 62 -2.05 -7.44 -4.67
C PRO A 62 -1.14 -6.40 -4.00
N ILE A 63 -1.56 -5.14 -3.90
CA ILE A 63 -0.78 -4.11 -3.20
C ILE A 63 -0.73 -4.34 -1.68
N ILE A 64 -1.79 -4.91 -1.09
CA ILE A 64 -1.79 -5.30 0.33
C ILE A 64 -0.82 -6.48 0.55
N GLY A 65 -0.90 -7.51 -0.30
CA GLY A 65 -0.06 -8.70 -0.20
C GLY A 65 1.42 -8.38 -0.36
N ILE A 66 1.78 -7.56 -1.34
CA ILE A 66 3.18 -7.16 -1.54
C ILE A 66 3.69 -6.33 -0.34
N SER A 67 2.84 -5.52 0.30
CA SER A 67 3.24 -4.79 1.52
C SER A 67 3.54 -5.73 2.68
N PHE A 68 2.72 -6.76 2.90
CA PHE A 68 3.00 -7.76 3.94
C PHE A 68 4.26 -8.56 3.64
N PHE A 69 4.48 -8.93 2.37
CA PHE A 69 5.71 -9.59 1.94
C PHE A 69 6.96 -8.75 2.27
N HIS A 70 6.98 -7.47 1.89
CA HIS A 70 8.11 -6.59 2.17
C HIS A 70 8.28 -6.32 3.66
N PHE A 71 7.19 -6.19 4.41
CA PHE A 71 7.25 -6.06 5.87
C PHE A 71 7.91 -7.28 6.52
N TYR A 72 7.45 -8.49 6.17
CA TYR A 72 7.99 -9.73 6.69
C TYR A 72 9.45 -9.91 6.29
N LEU A 73 9.77 -9.68 5.01
CA LEU A 73 11.14 -9.78 4.50
C LEU A 73 12.08 -8.80 5.23
N ALA A 74 11.69 -7.53 5.35
CA ALA A 74 12.51 -6.52 6.04
C ALA A 74 12.69 -6.83 7.52
N ALA A 75 11.66 -7.30 8.21
CA ALA A 75 11.74 -7.69 9.61
C ALA A 75 12.70 -8.87 9.82
N ASN A 76 12.61 -9.91 8.99
CA ASN A 76 13.50 -11.07 9.06
C ASN A 76 14.94 -10.70 8.69
N CYS A 77 15.13 -9.94 7.62
CA CYS A 77 16.45 -9.44 7.23
C CYS A 77 17.08 -8.61 8.35
N LEU A 78 16.32 -7.73 8.99
CA LEU A 78 16.81 -6.91 10.10
C LEU A 78 17.19 -7.76 11.32
N LEU A 79 16.35 -8.73 11.69
CA LEU A 79 16.62 -9.65 12.80
C LEU A 79 17.89 -10.47 12.54
N ILE A 80 17.98 -11.09 11.36
CA ILE A 80 19.14 -11.89 10.97
C ILE A 80 20.40 -11.01 10.93
N PHE A 81 20.32 -9.85 10.31
CA PHE A 81 21.45 -8.93 10.22
C PHE A 81 21.93 -8.47 11.60
N LEU A 82 21.02 -8.07 12.49
CA LEU A 82 21.36 -7.68 13.87
C LEU A 82 21.98 -8.84 14.65
N PHE A 83 21.46 -10.07 14.51
CA PHE A 83 22.04 -11.25 15.13
C PHE A 83 23.50 -11.46 14.70
N TYR A 84 23.77 -11.43 13.40
CA TYR A 84 25.13 -11.57 12.89
C TYR A 84 26.02 -10.38 13.26
N PHE A 85 25.48 -9.16 13.31
CA PHE A 85 26.22 -7.96 13.64
C PHE A 85 26.71 -7.96 15.10
N ILE A 86 25.85 -8.41 16.01
CA ILE A 86 26.14 -8.46 17.45
C ILE A 86 26.99 -9.71 17.78
N PHE A 87 26.54 -10.90 17.38
CA PHE A 87 27.09 -12.17 17.88
C PHE A 87 28.13 -12.82 16.97
N LYS A 88 28.11 -12.53 15.65
CA LYS A 88 29.03 -13.16 14.68
C LYS A 88 29.60 -12.13 13.69
N PRO A 89 30.26 -11.06 14.17
CA PRO A 89 30.67 -9.95 13.33
C PRO A 89 31.68 -10.32 12.25
N LEU A 90 32.51 -11.36 12.48
CA LEU A 90 33.45 -11.88 11.48
C LEU A 90 32.74 -12.35 10.20
N TYR A 91 31.52 -12.88 10.31
CA TYR A 91 30.74 -13.30 9.15
C TYR A 91 30.29 -12.09 8.31
N ILE A 92 29.82 -11.02 8.95
CA ILE A 92 29.46 -9.79 8.23
C ILE A 92 30.70 -9.13 7.63
N ILE A 93 31.83 -9.11 8.34
CA ILE A 93 33.10 -8.59 7.81
C ILE A 93 33.55 -9.40 6.59
N MET A 94 33.40 -10.73 6.61
CA MET A 94 33.68 -11.58 5.44
C MET A 94 32.79 -11.24 4.24
N VAL A 95 31.48 -11.11 4.46
CA VAL A 95 30.52 -10.72 3.40
C VAL A 95 30.82 -9.31 2.88
N PHE A 96 31.18 -8.38 3.77
CA PHE A 96 31.59 -7.02 3.44
C PHE A 96 32.86 -7.00 2.57
N ASN A 97 33.88 -7.73 2.99
CA ASN A 97 35.13 -7.89 2.25
C ASN A 97 34.89 -8.48 0.85
N TRP A 98 33.99 -9.46 0.74
CA TRP A 98 33.59 -10.03 -0.56
C TRP A 98 32.86 -9.00 -1.44
N ALA A 99 31.87 -8.29 -0.88
CA ALA A 99 31.04 -7.35 -1.63
C ALA A 99 31.84 -6.13 -2.15
N PHE A 100 32.76 -5.62 -1.35
CA PHE A 100 33.54 -4.42 -1.66
C PHE A 100 34.98 -4.70 -2.09
N LYS A 101 35.36 -5.98 -2.23
CA LYS A 101 36.73 -6.43 -2.55
C LYS A 101 37.79 -5.82 -1.61
N THR A 102 37.50 -5.82 -0.31
CA THR A 102 38.41 -5.33 0.74
C THR A 102 38.99 -6.50 1.56
N MET A 103 40.01 -6.23 2.39
CA MET A 103 40.64 -7.21 3.27
C MET A 103 40.70 -6.71 4.72
N HIS A 104 39.54 -6.38 5.30
CA HIS A 104 39.49 -6.00 6.71
C HIS A 104 39.56 -7.23 7.61
N GLY A 105 40.52 -7.26 8.54
CA GLY A 105 40.62 -8.29 9.58
C GLY A 105 39.79 -8.00 10.84
N GLY A 106 39.13 -6.84 10.90
CA GLY A 106 38.39 -6.39 12.08
C GLY A 106 37.32 -5.34 11.76
N LYS A 107 36.66 -4.83 12.80
CA LYS A 107 35.60 -3.83 12.66
C LYS A 107 36.20 -2.45 12.39
N THR A 108 36.14 -2.01 11.15
CA THR A 108 36.58 -0.68 10.72
C THR A 108 35.46 0.35 10.81
N LEU A 109 35.78 1.64 10.75
CA LEU A 109 34.77 2.69 10.70
C LEU A 109 33.83 2.53 9.49
N SER A 110 34.38 2.20 8.32
CA SER A 110 33.61 1.94 7.11
C SER A 110 32.59 0.82 7.33
N PHE A 111 33.00 -0.30 7.95
CA PHE A 111 32.10 -1.40 8.28
C PHE A 111 30.88 -0.94 9.10
N TYR A 112 31.08 -0.09 10.11
CA TYR A 112 29.98 0.44 10.91
C TYR A 112 29.07 1.37 10.12
N ILE A 113 29.63 2.24 9.28
CA ILE A 113 28.85 3.15 8.43
C ILE A 113 27.95 2.36 7.47
N TYR A 114 28.50 1.37 6.75
CA TYR A 114 27.71 0.56 5.83
C TYR A 114 26.66 -0.29 6.56
N SER A 115 27.00 -0.85 7.71
CA SER A 115 26.04 -1.60 8.54
C SER A 115 24.89 -0.72 9.03
N PHE A 116 25.19 0.52 9.44
CA PHE A 116 24.20 1.50 9.84
C PHE A 116 23.27 1.90 8.69
N ILE A 117 23.82 2.12 7.48
CA ILE A 117 23.04 2.37 6.27
C ILE A 117 22.08 1.22 5.96
N ILE A 118 22.54 -0.03 6.07
CA ILE A 118 21.70 -1.22 5.87
C ILE A 118 20.56 -1.26 6.90
N ILE A 119 20.87 -1.06 8.18
CA ILE A 119 19.87 -1.05 9.27
C ILE A 119 18.81 0.04 9.03
N ILE A 120 19.23 1.28 8.72
CA ILE A 120 18.31 2.38 8.41
C ILE A 120 17.44 2.03 7.20
N SER A 121 18.02 1.49 6.14
CA SER A 121 17.29 1.14 4.92
C SER A 121 16.20 0.09 5.22
N LEU A 122 16.52 -0.93 6.02
CA LEU A 122 15.56 -1.94 6.44
C LEU A 122 14.44 -1.37 7.32
N ILE A 123 14.78 -0.47 8.25
CA ILE A 123 13.77 0.21 9.09
C ILE A 123 12.84 1.07 8.23
N ILE A 124 13.37 1.83 7.27
CA ILE A 124 12.57 2.64 6.34
C ILE A 124 11.62 1.75 5.53
N ILE A 125 12.11 0.63 4.98
CA ILE A 125 11.27 -0.33 4.24
C ILE A 125 10.17 -0.90 5.14
N LEU A 126 10.49 -1.23 6.40
CA LEU A 126 9.54 -1.78 7.36
C LEU A 126 8.43 -0.78 7.70
N ILE A 127 8.79 0.47 7.98
CA ILE A 127 7.83 1.56 8.25
C ILE A 127 6.97 1.83 7.02
N PHE A 128 7.59 1.96 5.84
CA PHE A 128 6.89 2.22 4.59
C PHE A 128 5.91 1.09 4.25
N SER A 129 6.34 -0.16 4.37
CA SER A 129 5.50 -1.34 4.10
C SER A 129 4.32 -1.44 5.06
N SER A 130 4.54 -1.14 6.35
CA SER A 130 3.47 -1.09 7.36
C SER A 130 2.44 -0.01 7.02
N TRP A 131 2.92 1.17 6.62
CA TRP A 131 2.07 2.28 6.24
C TRP A 131 1.26 1.98 4.97
N GLN A 132 1.91 1.44 3.95
CA GLN A 132 1.27 1.03 2.69
C GLN A 132 0.18 -0.02 2.93
N ALA A 133 0.46 -1.06 3.75
CA ALA A 133 -0.54 -2.07 4.11
C ALA A 133 -1.75 -1.45 4.82
N LYS A 134 -1.50 -0.62 5.84
CA LYS A 134 -2.57 0.03 6.64
C LYS A 134 -3.47 0.91 5.79
N ILE A 135 -2.89 1.73 4.91
CA ILE A 135 -3.66 2.62 4.03
C ILE A 135 -4.42 1.82 2.98
N SER A 136 -3.78 0.83 2.35
CA SER A 136 -4.42 0.00 1.32
C SER A 136 -5.61 -0.79 1.87
N LEU A 137 -5.51 -1.32 3.09
CA LEU A 137 -6.62 -1.98 3.80
C LEU A 137 -7.78 -1.01 4.08
N ARG A 138 -7.48 0.19 4.59
CA ARG A 138 -8.49 1.23 4.83
C ARG A 138 -9.17 1.64 3.54
N TYR A 139 -8.41 1.77 2.46
CA TYR A 139 -8.94 2.10 1.14
C TYR A 139 -9.87 1.01 0.61
N MET A 140 -9.47 -0.26 0.69
CA MET A 140 -10.30 -1.39 0.28
C MET A 140 -11.63 -1.45 1.06
N ASN A 141 -11.59 -1.26 2.39
CA ASN A 141 -12.81 -1.23 3.20
C ASN A 141 -13.71 -0.05 2.84
N TYR A 142 -13.12 1.12 2.59
CA TYR A 142 -13.84 2.29 2.11
C TYR A 142 -14.55 2.02 0.78
N MET A 143 -13.89 1.35 -0.17
CA MET A 143 -14.49 0.96 -1.45
C MET A 143 -15.64 -0.03 -1.29
N LYS A 144 -15.48 -1.04 -0.43
CA LYS A 144 -16.56 -2.02 -0.15
C LYS A 144 -17.81 -1.32 0.38
N LEU A 145 -17.66 -0.43 1.36
CA LEU A 145 -18.77 0.33 1.93
C LEU A 145 -19.49 1.21 0.90
N ILE A 146 -18.76 1.82 -0.05
CA ILE A 146 -19.39 2.58 -1.13
C ILE A 146 -20.19 1.66 -2.05
N ASN A 147 -19.58 0.55 -2.47
CA ASN A 147 -20.22 -0.37 -3.41
C ASN A 147 -21.48 -1.00 -2.81
N GLU A 148 -21.45 -1.36 -1.52
CA GLU A 148 -22.62 -1.85 -0.79
C GLU A 148 -23.75 -0.80 -0.75
N ARG A 149 -23.43 0.47 -0.45
CA ARG A 149 -24.42 1.55 -0.45
C ARG A 149 -25.02 1.82 -1.83
N LEU A 150 -24.21 1.76 -2.89
CA LEU A 150 -24.69 1.94 -4.26
C LEU A 150 -25.62 0.79 -4.66
N TYR A 151 -25.25 -0.44 -4.32
CA TYR A 151 -26.09 -1.62 -4.59
C TYR A 151 -27.43 -1.53 -3.86
N ASP A 152 -27.43 -1.12 -2.59
CA ASP A 152 -28.65 -0.96 -1.80
C ASP A 152 -29.55 0.14 -2.37
N GLN A 153 -28.98 1.26 -2.81
CA GLN A 153 -29.73 2.33 -3.47
C GLN A 153 -30.35 1.89 -4.80
N ASP A 154 -29.64 1.08 -5.59
CA ASP A 154 -30.17 0.55 -6.86
C ASP A 154 -31.29 -0.48 -6.63
N ASN A 155 -31.19 -1.31 -5.59
CA ASN A 155 -32.27 -2.21 -5.19
C ASN A 155 -33.52 -1.43 -4.74
N ILE A 156 -33.35 -0.38 -3.93
CA ILE A 156 -34.48 0.47 -3.51
C ILE A 156 -35.16 1.12 -4.72
N LYS A 157 -34.38 1.67 -5.66
CA LYS A 157 -34.94 2.22 -6.91
C LYS A 157 -35.71 1.19 -7.72
N LYS A 158 -35.19 -0.04 -7.81
CA LYS A 158 -35.85 -1.13 -8.54
C LYS A 158 -37.17 -1.53 -7.88
N VAL A 159 -37.19 -1.71 -6.56
CA VAL A 159 -38.41 -2.02 -5.79
C VAL A 159 -39.45 -0.92 -5.95
N VAL A 160 -39.05 0.35 -5.85
CA VAL A 160 -39.95 1.52 -6.01
C VAL A 160 -40.53 1.61 -7.42
N HIS A 161 -39.72 1.32 -8.44
CA HIS A 161 -40.18 1.31 -9.83
C HIS A 161 -41.13 0.15 -10.12
N GLU A 162 -40.91 -1.01 -9.49
CA GLU A 162 -41.79 -2.19 -9.62
C GLU A 162 -43.07 -2.06 -8.77
N SER A 163 -43.05 -1.33 -7.64
CA SER A 163 -44.20 -1.14 -6.74
C SER A 163 -45.13 0.02 -7.13
N GLY A 164 -44.86 0.72 -8.24
CA GLY A 164 -45.73 1.78 -8.80
C GLY A 164 -45.91 3.00 -7.90
N THR A 165 -45.11 3.15 -6.84
CA THR A 165 -45.28 4.18 -5.81
C THR A 165 -44.34 5.36 -6.10
N GLN A 166 -44.90 6.53 -6.44
CA GLN A 166 -44.09 7.74 -6.63
C GLN A 166 -43.46 8.18 -5.31
N VAL A 167 -42.16 7.97 -5.16
CA VAL A 167 -41.40 8.55 -4.05
C VAL A 167 -41.16 10.02 -4.34
N LEU A 168 -41.70 10.90 -3.49
CA LEU A 168 -41.35 12.31 -3.44
C LEU A 168 -39.87 12.41 -3.03
N THR A 169 -38.96 12.45 -4.00
CA THR A 169 -37.54 12.70 -3.74
C THR A 169 -37.36 14.13 -3.25
N ILE A 170 -37.38 14.32 -1.94
CA ILE A 170 -36.88 15.54 -1.31
C ILE A 170 -35.36 15.49 -1.43
N PRO A 171 -34.71 16.42 -2.18
CA PRO A 171 -33.26 16.45 -2.26
C PRO A 171 -32.69 16.85 -0.90
N VAL A 172 -32.20 15.87 -0.13
CA VAL A 172 -31.47 16.15 1.11
C VAL A 172 -30.07 16.63 0.72
N ASN A 173 -29.89 17.94 0.72
CA ASN A 173 -28.60 18.59 0.48
C ASN A 173 -27.64 18.27 1.65
N CYS A 174 -26.83 17.22 1.50
CA CYS A 174 -25.92 16.74 2.54
C CYS A 174 -24.64 17.61 2.69
N THR A 175 -24.70 18.90 2.37
CA THR A 175 -23.55 19.82 2.51
C THR A 175 -23.45 20.51 3.87
N ASN A 176 -24.50 20.45 4.70
CA ASN A 176 -24.46 20.99 6.06
C ASN A 176 -24.74 19.92 7.12
N THR A 177 -23.69 19.29 7.63
CA THR A 177 -23.74 18.52 8.88
C THR A 177 -23.68 19.46 10.08
N GLN A 178 -24.72 20.27 10.31
CA GLN A 178 -24.95 20.93 11.60
C GLN A 178 -26.46 21.02 11.86
N TYR A 179 -26.91 20.27 12.87
CA TYR A 179 -28.22 20.32 13.53
C TYR A 179 -29.47 19.99 12.69
N VAL A 180 -29.94 18.75 12.81
CA VAL A 180 -31.37 18.44 12.62
C VAL A 180 -32.01 18.33 14.00
N SER A 181 -32.82 19.34 14.29
CA SER A 181 -33.68 19.53 15.46
C SER A 181 -34.70 18.39 15.62
N ASN A 182 -35.00 18.06 16.89
CA ASN A 182 -36.00 17.08 17.34
C ASN A 182 -37.46 17.56 17.11
N GLU A 183 -37.89 17.84 15.89
CA GLU A 183 -39.30 18.11 15.61
C GLU A 183 -39.79 17.40 14.35
N ILE A 184 -40.04 16.09 14.48
CA ILE A 184 -40.94 15.39 13.59
C ILE A 184 -42.35 15.59 14.14
N LYS A 185 -42.98 16.71 13.78
CA LYS A 185 -44.41 16.91 14.01
C LYS A 185 -45.15 16.10 12.95
N ARG A 186 -45.58 14.89 13.32
CA ARG A 186 -46.54 14.09 12.55
C ARG A 186 -47.86 14.85 12.49
N THR A 187 -48.18 15.42 11.34
CA THR A 187 -49.56 15.77 10.99
C THR A 187 -49.96 14.82 9.87
N ILE A 188 -50.70 13.77 10.22
CA ILE A 188 -51.45 12.95 9.26
C ILE A 188 -52.87 13.53 9.28
N MET A 189 -53.37 13.90 8.12
CA MET A 189 -54.78 14.11 7.86
C MET A 189 -55.24 13.02 6.90
#